data_AF-A0A348YK46-F1
#
_entry.id   AF-A0A348YK46-F1
#
_cell.length_a   1.000
_cell.length_b   1.000
_cell.length_c   1.000
_cell.angle_alpha   90.00
_cell.angle_beta   90.00
_cell.angle_gamma   90.00
#
_symmetry.space_group_name_H-M   'P 1'
#
loop_
_entity.id
_entity.type
_entity.pdbx_description
1 polymer ?
#
loop_
_entity_poly.entity_id
_entity_poly.type
_entity_poly.pdbx_seq_one_letter_code
_entity_poly.pdbx_strand_id
1 'polypeptide(L)'
;RDLSMDGCRVDNVLDAELLKDDPVVDIEFSTEYTQACVSVDMLKDGPQSKFLRFRFLEQSIDTRREIVRLLFSRADTWVRPVYKQDNILLSFFTVLACIYDSLLGNRRKSKNLPVHKAPEIDTSFIPPAGGRA
;
A
#
# COMPACT_ATOMS: atom_id res chain seq x y z
N ARG A 1 -6.00 -10.85 7.34
CA ARG A 1 -7.08 -9.91 6.97
C ARG A 1 -6.74 -9.21 5.67
N ASP A 2 -5.67 -8.43 5.65
CA ASP A 2 -5.19 -7.76 4.44
C ASP A 2 -3.78 -8.29 4.11
N LEU A 3 -3.50 -8.50 2.84
CA LEU A 3 -2.19 -8.90 2.33
C LEU A 3 -1.78 -7.94 1.22
N SER A 4 -0.52 -7.55 1.21
CA SER A 4 0.11 -6.73 0.17
C SER A 4 1.46 -7.31 -0.21
N MET A 5 2.11 -6.76 -1.23
CA MET A 5 3.46 -7.19 -1.61
C MET A 5 4.54 -6.87 -0.57
N ASP A 6 4.31 -5.91 0.33
CA ASP A 6 5.31 -5.40 1.27
C ASP A 6 5.00 -5.77 2.74
N GLY A 7 3.84 -6.35 3.00
CA GLY A 7 3.43 -6.64 4.36
C GLY A 7 2.01 -7.19 4.46
N CYS A 8 1.64 -7.57 5.67
CA CYS A 8 0.33 -8.14 5.96
C CYS A 8 -0.24 -7.66 7.30
N ARG A 9 -1.56 -7.82 7.42
CA ARG A 9 -2.31 -7.57 8.64
C ARG A 9 -3.03 -8.83 9.09
N VAL A 10 -2.81 -9.19 10.35
CA VAL A 10 -3.40 -10.38 10.96
C VAL A 10 -4.32 -9.95 12.11
N ASP A 11 -5.50 -10.56 12.16
CA ASP A 11 -6.51 -10.36 13.21
C ASP A 11 -6.45 -11.55 14.18
N ASN A 12 -7.00 -11.39 15.39
CA ASN A 12 -7.20 -12.48 16.36
C ASN A 12 -5.94 -13.27 16.70
N VAL A 13 -4.90 -12.56 17.13
CA VAL A 13 -3.76 -13.23 17.76
C VAL A 13 -4.17 -13.57 19.19
N LEU A 14 -4.35 -14.87 19.49
CA LEU A 14 -4.84 -15.33 20.79
C LEU A 14 -3.95 -14.88 21.95
N ASP A 15 -2.66 -14.65 21.71
CA ASP A 15 -1.67 -14.30 22.72
C ASP A 15 -0.77 -13.14 22.29
N ALA A 16 -1.37 -11.98 22.02
CA ALA A 16 -0.64 -10.75 21.67
C ALA A 16 0.35 -10.29 22.76
N GLU A 17 0.22 -10.76 24.00
CA GLU A 17 1.13 -10.43 25.10
C GLU A 17 2.44 -11.20 25.04
N LEU A 18 2.44 -12.49 24.65
CA LEU A 18 3.66 -13.31 24.51
C LEU A 18 4.56 -12.80 23.38
N LEU A 19 3.95 -12.18 22.37
CA LEU A 19 4.65 -11.61 21.22
C LEU A 19 5.44 -10.33 21.52
N LYS A 20 5.28 -9.74 22.72
CA LYS A 20 6.11 -8.60 23.14
C LYS A 20 7.53 -9.05 23.49
N ASP A 21 7.66 -10.25 24.04
CA ASP A 21 8.93 -10.82 24.49
C ASP A 21 9.62 -11.62 23.37
N ASP A 22 8.84 -12.26 22.50
CA ASP A 22 9.34 -13.01 21.34
C ASP A 22 8.66 -12.54 20.03
N PRO A 23 9.32 -11.70 19.22
CA PRO A 23 8.74 -11.19 17.99
C PRO A 23 8.68 -12.27 16.89
N VAL A 24 7.59 -12.30 16.12
CA VAL A 24 7.48 -13.19 14.95
C VAL A 24 8.53 -12.80 13.91
N VAL A 25 9.38 -13.75 13.55
CA VAL A 25 10.42 -13.59 12.52
C VAL A 25 9.95 -14.06 11.15
N ASP A 26 9.12 -15.11 11.10
CA ASP A 26 8.66 -15.70 9.85
C ASP A 26 7.15 -15.94 9.88
N ILE A 27 6.50 -15.68 8.74
CA ILE A 27 5.09 -15.98 8.52
C ILE A 27 4.97 -16.95 7.36
N GLU A 28 4.18 -17.99 7.59
CA GLU A 28 3.83 -18.98 6.60
C GLU A 28 2.39 -18.79 6.12
N PHE A 29 2.23 -18.71 4.81
CA PHE A 29 0.94 -18.61 4.13
C PHE A 29 0.60 -19.99 3.56
N SER A 30 -0.27 -20.73 4.25
CA SER A 30 -0.84 -21.97 3.72
C SER A 30 -2.13 -21.66 2.94
N THR A 31 -2.15 -22.01 1.66
CA THR A 31 -3.36 -22.06 0.82
C THR A 31 -3.49 -23.47 0.24
N GLU A 32 -4.69 -23.87 -0.19
CA GLU A 32 -4.95 -25.20 -0.75
C GLU A 32 -4.02 -25.60 -1.91
N TYR A 33 -3.46 -24.61 -2.63
CA TYR A 33 -2.66 -24.83 -3.83
C TYR A 33 -1.17 -24.46 -3.68
N THR A 34 -0.81 -23.64 -2.69
CA THR A 34 0.54 -23.07 -2.56
C THR A 34 0.85 -22.70 -1.12
N GLN A 35 2.13 -22.81 -0.74
CA GLN A 35 2.62 -22.49 0.60
C GLN A 35 3.85 -21.59 0.47
N ALA A 36 3.77 -20.38 1.02
CA ALA A 36 4.87 -19.42 0.97
C ALA A 36 5.33 -19.05 2.38
N CYS A 37 6.64 -19.14 2.62
CA CYS A 37 7.28 -18.67 3.85
C CYS A 37 7.99 -17.35 3.60
N VAL A 38 7.76 -16.40 4.49
CA VAL A 38 8.16 -15.01 4.32
C VAL A 38 8.70 -14.50 5.63
N SER A 39 9.96 -14.05 5.62
CA SER A 39 10.55 -13.37 6.77
C SER A 39 9.97 -11.97 6.93
N VAL A 40 9.62 -11.63 8.16
CA VAL A 40 8.87 -10.44 8.52
C VAL A 40 9.46 -9.73 9.73
N ASP A 41 9.23 -8.43 9.77
CA ASP A 41 9.40 -7.61 10.96
C ASP A 41 8.03 -7.19 11.50
N MET A 42 7.82 -7.42 12.79
CA MET A 42 6.62 -6.96 13.48
C MET A 42 6.68 -5.44 13.70
N LEU A 43 5.67 -4.73 13.22
CA LEU A 43 5.54 -3.31 13.45
C LEU A 43 4.87 -3.08 14.81
N LYS A 44 5.50 -2.28 15.67
CA LYS A 44 4.91 -1.89 16.96
C LYS A 44 3.64 -1.09 16.69
N ASP A 45 2.49 -1.72 16.87
CA ASP A 45 1.22 -1.04 16.85
C ASP A 45 0.94 -0.37 18.22
N GLY A 46 0.20 0.73 18.18
CA GLY A 46 -0.18 1.46 19.39
C GLY A 46 -1.09 0.62 20.31
N PRO A 47 -1.24 1.00 21.59
CA PRO A 47 -1.88 0.18 22.64
C PRO A 47 -3.36 -0.19 22.43
N GLN A 48 -3.99 0.22 21.33
CA GLN A 48 -5.42 0.01 21.01
C GLN A 48 -5.64 -0.66 19.65
N SER A 49 -4.60 -1.20 19.02
CA SER A 49 -4.73 -1.90 17.75
C SER A 49 -5.30 -3.30 17.94
N LYS A 50 -6.44 -3.57 17.32
CA LYS A 50 -7.05 -4.91 17.26
C LYS A 50 -6.38 -5.86 16.26
N PHE A 51 -5.32 -5.39 15.61
CA PHE A 51 -4.66 -6.04 14.48
C PHE A 51 -3.16 -5.94 14.69
N LEU A 52 -2.43 -6.95 14.20
CA LEU A 52 -0.98 -6.94 14.19
C LEU A 52 -0.48 -6.71 12.76
N ARG A 53 0.47 -5.78 12.63
CA ARG A 53 1.08 -5.41 11.35
C ARG A 53 2.47 -6.02 11.22
N PHE A 54 2.71 -6.60 10.05
CA PHE A 54 4.01 -7.15 9.68
C PHE A 54 4.49 -6.50 8.39
N ARG A 55 5.78 -6.18 8.35
CA ARG A 55 6.49 -5.74 7.14
C ARG A 55 7.33 -6.91 6.64
N PHE A 56 7.34 -7.15 5.34
CA PHE A 56 8.17 -8.17 4.74
C PHE A 56 9.61 -7.66 4.59
N LEU A 57 10.57 -8.50 4.93
CA LEU A 57 11.98 -8.22 4.71
C LEU A 57 12.33 -8.41 3.22
N GLU A 58 13.55 -8.03 2.82
CA GLU A 58 14.00 -8.22 1.43
C GLU A 58 13.92 -9.71 1.08
N GLN A 59 13.20 -10.02 0.00
CA GLN A 59 12.96 -11.40 -0.42
C GLN A 59 13.48 -11.66 -1.82
N SER A 60 13.78 -12.92 -2.08
CA SER A 60 14.12 -13.38 -3.42
C SER A 60 12.99 -13.09 -4.41
N ILE A 61 13.34 -12.91 -5.68
CA ILE A 61 12.36 -12.65 -6.74
C ILE A 61 11.34 -13.79 -6.89
N ASP A 62 11.74 -15.02 -6.58
CA ASP A 62 10.87 -16.19 -6.69
C ASP A 62 9.81 -16.20 -5.58
N THR A 63 10.21 -15.90 -4.34
CA THR A 63 9.27 -15.73 -3.22
C THR A 63 8.30 -14.58 -3.48
N ARG A 64 8.80 -13.45 -4.01
CA ARG A 64 7.93 -12.33 -4.42
C ARG A 64 6.91 -12.73 -5.47
N ARG A 65 7.30 -13.52 -6.48
CA ARG A 65 6.38 -14.02 -7.50
C ARG A 65 5.33 -14.96 -6.91
N GLU A 66 5.70 -15.77 -5.94
CA GLU A 66 4.76 -16.65 -5.24
C GLU A 66 3.75 -15.86 -4.41
N ILE A 67 4.20 -14.84 -3.66
CA ILE A 67 3.31 -13.93 -2.93
C ILE A 67 2.33 -13.25 -3.90
N VAL A 68 2.81 -12.81 -5.06
CA VAL A 68 1.94 -12.19 -6.07
C VAL A 68 0.90 -13.18 -6.59
N ARG A 69 1.27 -14.44 -6.84
CA ARG A 69 0.33 -15.49 -7.22
C ARG A 69 -0.71 -15.75 -6.13
N LEU A 70 -0.28 -15.83 -4.87
CA LEU A 70 -1.14 -15.96 -3.69
C LEU A 70 -2.10 -14.77 -3.54
N LEU A 71 -1.61 -13.55 -3.75
CA LEU A 71 -2.40 -12.33 -3.65
C LEU A 71 -3.50 -12.30 -4.71
N PHE A 72 -3.18 -12.74 -5.93
CA PHE A 72 -4.12 -12.76 -7.04
C PHE A 72 -5.06 -13.95 -7.06
N SER A 73 -4.67 -15.11 -6.49
CA SER A 73 -5.56 -16.26 -6.34
C SER A 73 -6.66 -16.01 -5.31
N ARG A 74 -6.41 -15.11 -4.35
CA ARG A 74 -7.38 -14.79 -3.31
C ARG A 74 -8.49 -13.88 -3.84
N ALA A 75 -9.74 -14.34 -3.83
CA ALA A 75 -10.89 -13.55 -4.27
C ALA A 75 -11.11 -12.27 -3.42
N ASP A 76 -10.71 -12.28 -2.15
CA ASP A 76 -10.87 -11.16 -1.22
C ASP A 76 -10.14 -9.88 -1.67
N THR A 77 -9.08 -9.99 -2.49
CA THR A 77 -8.36 -8.81 -3.01
C THR A 77 -9.10 -8.13 -4.16
N TRP A 78 -10.04 -8.84 -4.78
CA TRP A 78 -10.81 -8.37 -5.93
C TRP A 78 -12.26 -8.04 -5.59
N VAL A 79 -12.83 -8.69 -4.57
CA VAL A 79 -14.19 -8.44 -4.11
C VAL A 79 -14.21 -7.09 -3.37
N ARG A 80 -14.52 -6.03 -4.12
CA ARG A 80 -14.75 -4.71 -3.54
C ARG A 80 -16.00 -4.78 -2.65
N PRO A 81 -15.98 -4.21 -1.44
CA PRO A 81 -17.21 -4.01 -0.69
C PRO A 81 -18.19 -3.23 -1.56
N VAL A 82 -19.49 -3.52 -1.42
CA VAL A 82 -20.55 -2.86 -2.19
C VAL A 82 -20.33 -1.34 -2.10
N TYR A 83 -20.04 -0.73 -3.25
CA TYR A 83 -19.75 0.70 -3.31
C TYR A 83 -20.95 1.46 -2.74
N LYS A 84 -20.70 2.33 -1.76
CA LYS A 84 -21.75 3.16 -1.19
C LYS A 84 -22.31 4.03 -2.32
N GLN A 85 -23.60 3.92 -2.61
CA GLN A 85 -24.22 4.76 -3.63
C GLN A 85 -23.97 6.24 -3.31
N ASP A 86 -23.49 6.98 -4.32
CA ASP A 86 -23.17 8.39 -4.16
C ASP A 86 -24.45 9.20 -3.94
N ASN A 87 -24.37 10.17 -3.03
CA ASN A 87 -25.45 11.13 -2.81
C ASN A 87 -25.46 12.12 -3.97
N ILE A 88 -26.42 11.97 -4.89
CA ILE A 88 -26.57 12.75 -6.13
C ILE A 88 -26.51 14.27 -5.87
N LEU A 89 -27.14 14.75 -4.79
CA LEU A 89 -27.15 16.16 -4.45
C LEU A 89 -25.76 16.67 -4.02
N LEU A 90 -25.03 15.87 -3.22
CA LEU A 90 -23.74 16.26 -2.70
C LEU A 90 -22.67 16.31 -3.82
N SER A 91 -22.68 15.33 -4.72
CA SER A 91 -21.79 15.32 -5.88
C SER A 91 -22.10 16.48 -6.83
N PHE A 92 -23.38 16.81 -7.03
CA PHE A 92 -23.78 17.97 -7.83
C PHE A 92 -23.28 19.30 -7.24
N PHE A 93 -23.46 19.53 -5.93
CA PHE A 93 -22.96 20.74 -5.28
C PHE A 93 -21.44 20.85 -5.33
N THR A 94 -20.73 19.71 -5.25
CA THR A 94 -19.26 19.68 -5.36
C THR A 94 -18.82 20.12 -6.75
N VAL A 95 -19.45 19.60 -7.81
CA VAL A 95 -19.16 20.03 -9.20
C VAL A 95 -19.49 21.51 -9.40
N LEU A 96 -20.63 21.98 -8.88
CA LEU A 96 -21.02 23.39 -8.96
C LEU A 96 -20.02 24.30 -8.24
N ALA A 97 -19.53 23.89 -7.06
CA ALA A 97 -18.51 24.61 -6.32
C ALA A 97 -17.18 24.68 -7.09
N CYS A 98 -16.75 23.59 -7.72
CA CYS A 98 -15.55 23.59 -8.59
C CYS A 98 -15.70 24.53 -9.79
N ILE A 99 -16.87 24.55 -10.42
CA ILE A 99 -17.15 25.46 -11.55
C ILE A 99 -17.14 26.92 -11.07
N TYR A 100 -17.78 27.20 -9.93
CA TYR A 100 -17.81 28.53 -9.34
C TYR A 100 -16.40 29.00 -8.93
N ASP A 101 -15.60 28.13 -8.31
CA ASP A 101 -14.21 28.43 -7.94
C ASP A 101 -13.34 28.65 -9.18
N SER A 102 -13.55 27.91 -10.27
CA SER A 102 -12.86 28.15 -11.54
C SER A 102 -13.24 29.49 -12.18
N LEU A 103 -14.54 29.82 -12.21
CA LEU A 103 -15.05 31.02 -12.88
C LEU A 103 -14.83 32.31 -12.07
N LEU A 104 -14.87 32.25 -10.74
CA LEU A 104 -14.74 33.42 -9.85
C LEU A 104 -13.42 33.47 -9.09
N GLY A 105 -12.66 32.36 -9.08
CA GLY A 105 -11.31 32.26 -8.52
C GLY A 105 -10.20 32.88 -9.36
N ASN A 106 -10.50 33.40 -10.55
CA ASN A 106 -9.59 34.27 -11.33
C ASN A 106 -9.15 35.55 -10.57
N ARG A 107 -9.64 35.78 -9.33
CA ARG A 107 -9.17 36.84 -8.43
C ARG A 107 -8.28 36.37 -7.27
N ARG A 108 -7.89 35.09 -7.17
CA ARG A 108 -6.83 34.69 -6.25
C ARG A 108 -5.49 34.76 -6.99
N LYS A 109 -4.87 35.95 -6.89
CA LYS A 109 -3.49 36.23 -7.26
C LYS A 109 -2.62 34.99 -7.13
N SER A 110 -1.87 34.68 -8.18
CA SER A 110 -0.64 33.90 -8.14
C SER A 110 0.18 34.35 -6.93
N LYS A 111 0.09 33.59 -5.83
CA LYS A 111 1.09 33.64 -4.78
C LYS A 111 2.12 32.64 -5.22
N ASN A 112 3.26 33.16 -5.66
CA ASN A 112 4.46 32.41 -5.98
C ASN A 112 4.68 31.33 -4.92
N LEU A 113 4.36 30.09 -5.25
CA LEU A 113 4.83 28.95 -4.48
C LEU A 113 6.31 28.79 -4.87
N PRO A 114 7.25 28.76 -3.91
CA PRO A 114 8.64 28.47 -4.25
C PRO A 114 8.67 27.11 -4.94
N VAL A 115 9.16 27.10 -6.18
CA VAL A 115 9.42 25.88 -6.94
C VAL A 115 10.44 25.09 -6.14
N HIS A 116 9.98 24.04 -5.46
CA HIS A 116 10.89 23.03 -4.93
C HIS A 116 11.55 22.38 -6.14
N LYS A 117 12.83 22.73 -6.34
CA LYS A 117 13.68 22.11 -7.36
C LYS A 117 13.68 20.61 -7.09
N ALA A 118 13.29 19.81 -8.08
CA ALA A 118 13.35 18.36 -8.00
C ALA A 118 14.80 17.95 -7.66
N PRO A 119 15.03 16.93 -6.82
CA PRO A 119 16.37 16.41 -6.57
C PRO A 119 16.95 15.95 -7.91
N GLU A 120 18.13 16.49 -8.23
CA GLU A 120 18.92 16.12 -9.40
C GLU A 120 19.25 14.63 -9.31
N ILE A 121 18.63 13.82 -10.17
CA ILE A 121 18.91 12.40 -10.26
C ILE A 121 20.27 12.29 -10.93
N ASP A 122 21.28 11.87 -10.17
CA ASP A 122 22.61 11.57 -10.66
C ASP A 122 22.51 10.41 -11.68
N THR A 123 22.62 10.73 -12.97
CA THR A 123 22.47 9.79 -14.08
C THR A 123 23.73 8.95 -14.33
N SER A 124 24.73 9.04 -13.45
CA SER A 124 25.96 8.24 -13.52
C SER A 124 25.74 6.73 -13.40
N PHE A 125 24.54 6.27 -13.04
CA PHE A 125 24.20 4.85 -12.93
C PHE A 125 23.38 4.29 -14.12
N ILE A 126 23.12 5.07 -15.17
CA ILE A 126 22.44 4.56 -16.37
C ILE A 126 23.48 3.95 -17.31
N PRO A 127 23.54 2.62 -17.50
CA PRO A 127 24.45 2.02 -18.48
C PRO A 127 24.04 2.44 -19.89
N PRO A 128 25.00 2.67 -20.80
CA PRO A 128 24.69 3.06 -22.17
C PRO A 128 23.83 1.98 -22.84
N ALA A 129 22.72 2.40 -23.43
CA ALA A 129 21.88 1.54 -24.25
C ALA A 129 22.76 0.90 -25.33
N GLY A 130 22.94 -0.42 -25.23
CA GLY A 130 23.76 -1.20 -26.15
C GLY A 130 23.35 -0.94 -27.59
N GLY A 131 24.33 -0.53 -28.39
CA GLY A 131 24.23 -0.46 -29.85
C GLY A 131 23.85 -1.84 -30.40
N ARG A 132 22.77 -1.87 -31.18
CA ARG A 132 22.49 -2.99 -32.07
C ARG A 132 23.26 -2.79 -33.38
N ALA A 133 23.79 -3.91 -33.85
CA ALA A 133 24.54 -4.15 -35.07
C ALA A 133 23.90 -3.57 -36.34
#